data_AF-A0A2E3D7T6-F1
#
_entry.id   AF-A0A2E3D7T6-F1
#
_cell.length_a   1.000
_cell.length_b   1.000
_cell.length_c   1.000
_cell.angle_alpha   90.00
_cell.angle_beta   90.00
_cell.angle_gamma   90.00
#
_symmetry.space_group_name_H-M   'P 1'
#
loop_
_entity.id
_entity.type
_entity.pdbx_description
1 polymer ?
#
loop_
_entity_poly.entity_id
_entity_poly.type
_entity_poly.pdbx_seq_one_letter_code
_entity_poly.pdbx_strand_id
1 'polypeptide(L)'
;MSAPLLSNRIPLGKVQLSENLLEKYQAFLLSTIDSNHVPPEILLSCKTRIRQIHGLEEESIDGLDVPVISSSLDESAQKTALVIAEKITFDVHGIDDGEMDELKRFLGEPGCVQLITALAFFDVESRLERVLGAF
;
A
#
# COMPACT_ATOMS: atom_id res chain seq x y z
N MET A 1 -24.98 -17.23 -36.16
CA MET A 1 -25.15 -16.00 -35.37
C MET A 1 -23.99 -15.93 -34.40
N SER A 2 -22.98 -15.13 -34.71
CA SER A 2 -21.75 -15.02 -33.91
C SER A 2 -21.70 -13.63 -33.29
N ALA A 3 -21.47 -13.55 -31.99
CA ALA A 3 -21.30 -12.29 -31.26
C ALA A 3 -20.03 -11.56 -31.75
N PRO A 4 -20.04 -10.22 -31.87
CA PRO A 4 -18.84 -9.49 -32.21
C PRO A 4 -17.91 -9.48 -31.00
N LEU A 5 -16.71 -10.04 -31.19
CA LEU A 5 -15.57 -9.87 -30.31
C LEU A 5 -15.31 -8.37 -30.14
N LEU A 6 -15.50 -7.85 -28.93
CA LEU A 6 -15.12 -6.51 -28.52
C LEU A 6 -13.59 -6.38 -28.60
N SER A 7 -13.09 -6.09 -29.79
CA SER A 7 -11.75 -5.57 -30.04
C SER A 7 -11.71 -4.10 -29.67
N ASN A 8 -11.89 -3.79 -28.39
CA ASN A 8 -11.55 -2.47 -27.85
C ASN A 8 -10.21 -2.59 -27.14
N ARG A 9 -9.12 -2.59 -27.92
CA ARG A 9 -7.81 -2.24 -27.37
C ARG A 9 -7.91 -0.79 -26.90
N ILE A 10 -8.04 -0.62 -25.60
CA ILE A 10 -7.97 0.70 -24.96
C ILE A 10 -6.57 1.25 -25.28
N PRO A 11 -6.44 2.42 -25.92
CA PRO A 11 -5.16 3.04 -26.14
C PRO A 11 -4.50 3.26 -24.78
N LEU A 12 -3.35 2.63 -24.55
CA LEU A 12 -2.61 2.63 -23.28
C LEU A 12 -2.16 4.03 -22.81
N GLY A 13 -2.44 5.10 -23.59
CA GLY A 13 -2.11 6.49 -23.25
C GLY A 13 -3.27 7.36 -22.75
N LYS A 14 -4.47 6.82 -22.48
CA LYS A 14 -5.64 7.62 -22.02
C LYS A 14 -6.55 6.93 -21.00
N VAL A 15 -6.06 5.99 -20.19
CA VAL A 15 -6.87 5.43 -19.10
C VAL A 15 -6.82 6.38 -17.90
N GLN A 16 -7.30 7.61 -18.04
CA GLN A 16 -7.39 8.50 -16.88
C GLN A 16 -8.61 8.05 -16.04
N LEU A 17 -8.42 7.90 -14.72
CA LEU A 17 -9.58 7.85 -13.81
C LEU A 17 -10.43 9.10 -14.09
N SER A 18 -11.76 8.96 -14.07
CA SER A 18 -12.59 10.17 -14.12
C SER A 18 -12.23 11.05 -12.93
N GLU A 19 -12.25 12.38 -13.11
CA GLU A 19 -11.91 13.33 -12.03
C GLU A 19 -12.71 13.02 -10.75
N ASN A 20 -13.99 12.69 -10.89
CA ASN A 20 -14.84 12.29 -9.76
C ASN A 20 -14.37 11.02 -9.03
N LEU A 21 -13.84 10.04 -9.76
CA LEU A 21 -13.33 8.81 -9.15
C LEU A 21 -11.97 9.04 -8.49
N LEU A 22 -11.11 9.87 -9.10
CA LEU A 22 -9.84 10.28 -8.51
C LEU A 22 -10.04 11.06 -7.20
N GLU A 23 -10.96 12.02 -7.18
CA GLU A 23 -11.32 12.79 -5.98
C GLU A 23 -11.81 11.88 -4.85
N LYS A 24 -12.70 10.93 -5.16
CA LYS A 24 -13.20 9.95 -4.17
C LYS A 24 -12.09 9.05 -3.64
N TYR A 25 -11.21 8.60 -4.52
CA TYR A 25 -10.07 7.78 -4.16
C TYR A 25 -9.14 8.52 -3.20
N GLN A 26 -8.73 9.75 -3.56
CA GLN A 26 -7.85 10.58 -2.73
C GLN A 26 -8.50 10.92 -1.39
N ALA A 27 -9.78 11.31 -1.38
CA ALA A 27 -10.49 11.61 -0.14
C ALA A 27 -10.53 10.41 0.82
N PHE A 28 -10.75 9.21 0.29
CA PHE A 28 -10.79 8.00 1.10
C PHE A 28 -9.41 7.61 1.64
N LEU A 29 -8.36 7.69 0.80
CA LEU A 29 -6.99 7.44 1.24
C LEU A 29 -6.54 8.43 2.33
N LEU A 30 -6.77 9.73 2.13
CA LEU A 30 -6.44 10.75 3.12
C LEU A 30 -7.17 10.49 4.44
N SER A 31 -8.47 10.19 4.38
CA SER A 31 -9.26 9.86 5.59
C SER A 31 -8.72 8.63 6.34
N THR A 32 -8.09 7.70 5.62
CA THR A 32 -7.46 6.52 6.21
C THR A 32 -6.15 6.91 6.89
N ILE A 33 -5.27 7.65 6.22
CA ILE A 33 -3.93 8.01 6.74
C ILE A 33 -4.03 8.99 7.92
N ASP A 34 -5.00 9.92 7.91
CA ASP A 34 -5.13 10.98 8.92
C ASP A 34 -5.72 10.50 10.26
N SER A 35 -6.10 9.22 10.38
CA SER A 35 -6.76 8.69 11.59
C SER A 35 -5.84 8.48 12.81
N ASN A 36 -4.52 8.69 12.67
CA ASN A 36 -3.51 8.67 13.74
C ASN A 36 -3.43 7.38 14.60
N HIS A 37 -4.03 6.26 14.16
CA HIS A 37 -3.91 4.98 14.87
C HIS A 37 -2.62 4.22 14.53
N VAL A 38 -2.00 4.56 13.40
CA VAL A 38 -0.70 4.04 12.95
C VAL A 38 0.28 5.20 12.91
N PRO A 39 1.48 5.04 13.52
CA PRO A 39 2.57 5.99 13.39
C PRO A 39 2.87 6.33 11.92
N PRO A 40 2.97 7.62 11.54
CA PRO A 40 3.26 8.03 10.17
C PRO A 40 4.53 7.40 9.58
N GLU A 41 5.52 7.14 10.43
CA GLU A 41 6.79 6.51 10.10
C GLU A 41 6.62 5.07 9.58
N ILE A 42 5.69 4.31 10.18
CA ILE A 42 5.36 2.95 9.74
C ILE A 42 4.65 2.99 8.39
N LEU A 43 3.68 3.91 8.22
CA LEU A 43 2.98 4.07 6.94
C LEU A 43 3.92 4.46 5.81
N LEU A 44 4.83 5.41 6.08
CA LEU A 44 5.85 5.83 5.11
C LEU A 44 6.78 4.67 4.74
N SER A 45 7.29 3.95 5.74
CA SER A 45 8.13 2.76 5.55
C SER A 45 7.48 1.71 4.65
N CYS A 46 6.21 1.41 4.91
CA CYS A 46 5.47 0.44 4.13
C CYS A 46 5.16 0.95 2.70
N LYS A 47 4.82 2.24 2.55
CA LYS A 47 4.61 2.85 1.23
C LYS A 47 5.88 2.76 0.38
N THR A 48 7.03 3.15 0.93
CA THR A 48 8.33 3.03 0.26
C THR A 48 8.62 1.60 -0.14
N ARG A 49 8.43 0.63 0.77
CA ARG A 49 8.67 -0.78 0.45
C ARG A 49 7.78 -1.29 -0.68
N ILE A 50 6.49 -0.95 -0.67
CA ILE A 50 5.56 -1.30 -1.75
C ILE A 50 5.99 -0.66 -3.08
N ARG A 51 6.41 0.61 -3.06
CA ARG A 51 6.90 1.30 -4.27
C ARG A 51 8.17 0.66 -4.83
N GLN A 52 9.10 0.25 -3.98
CA GLN A 52 10.29 -0.52 -4.36
C GLN A 52 9.93 -1.84 -5.04
N ILE A 53 8.99 -2.61 -4.46
CA ILE A 53 8.48 -3.85 -5.05
C ILE A 53 7.90 -3.64 -6.45
N HIS A 54 7.24 -2.50 -6.65
CA HIS A 54 6.69 -2.10 -7.96
C HIS A 54 7.73 -1.49 -8.90
N GLY A 55 8.98 -1.29 -8.47
CA GLY A 55 10.05 -0.68 -9.28
C GLY A 55 9.88 0.83 -9.51
N LEU A 56 9.15 1.50 -8.62
CA LEU A 56 8.91 2.95 -8.66
C LEU A 56 9.89 3.74 -7.78
N GLU A 57 10.61 3.05 -6.90
CA GLU A 57 11.66 3.59 -6.05
C GLU A 57 12.86 2.64 -6.07
N GLU A 58 14.07 3.18 -5.90
CA GLU A 58 15.29 2.36 -5.82
C GLU A 58 15.29 1.53 -4.53
N GLU A 59 15.68 0.26 -4.64
CA GLU A 59 16.00 -0.54 -3.46
C GLU A 59 17.27 0.03 -2.83
N SER A 60 17.23 0.34 -1.53
CA SER A 60 18.45 0.73 -0.84
C SER A 60 19.41 -0.46 -0.80
N ILE A 61 20.68 -0.20 -1.08
CA ILE A 61 21.73 -1.22 -1.30
C ILE A 61 21.96 -2.08 -0.04
N ASP A 62 21.52 -1.62 1.13
CA ASP A 62 21.64 -2.33 2.41
C ASP A 62 20.37 -3.06 2.87
N GLY A 63 19.26 -3.03 2.12
CA GLY A 63 18.01 -3.76 2.46
C GLY A 63 17.35 -3.39 3.80
N LEU A 64 17.97 -2.48 4.55
CA LEU A 64 17.67 -2.07 5.93
C LEU A 64 17.53 -0.55 6.06
N ASP A 65 17.76 0.20 4.98
CA ASP A 65 17.67 1.66 4.96
C ASP A 65 16.25 2.15 4.62
N VAL A 66 15.23 1.34 4.90
CA VAL A 66 13.95 1.94 5.29
C VAL A 66 14.28 2.66 6.59
N PRO A 67 14.21 4.00 6.66
CA PRO A 67 14.66 4.70 7.84
C PRO A 67 13.95 4.09 9.04
N VAL A 68 14.70 3.40 9.89
CA VAL A 68 14.26 3.11 11.25
C VAL A 68 14.22 4.48 11.89
N ILE A 69 13.08 5.16 11.74
CA ILE A 69 12.90 6.49 12.28
C ILE A 69 12.97 6.27 13.79
N SER A 70 14.14 6.62 14.33
CA SER A 70 14.51 6.50 15.73
C SER A 70 13.53 7.31 16.58
N SER A 71 12.42 6.71 16.96
CA SER A 71 11.43 7.35 17.82
C SER A 71 10.62 6.32 18.61
N SER A 72 11.19 5.70 19.65
CA SER A 72 10.41 4.98 20.70
C SER A 72 9.43 3.87 20.24
N LEU A 73 9.44 3.54 18.95
CA LEU A 73 8.57 2.58 18.32
C LEU A 73 9.11 1.18 18.57
N ASP A 74 8.21 0.25 18.82
CA ASP A 74 8.58 -1.14 18.92
C ASP A 74 9.06 -1.62 17.54
N GLU A 75 10.35 -1.90 17.40
CA GLU A 75 10.97 -2.41 16.19
C GLU A 75 10.24 -3.66 15.66
N SER A 76 9.63 -4.46 16.56
CA SER A 76 8.81 -5.62 16.18
C SER A 76 7.57 -5.20 15.40
N ALA A 77 6.87 -4.15 15.84
CA ALA A 77 5.66 -3.67 15.17
C ALA A 77 5.97 -3.14 13.76
N GLN A 78 7.07 -2.38 13.60
CA GLN A 78 7.50 -1.89 12.29
C GLN A 78 7.90 -3.05 11.37
N LYS A 79 8.65 -4.03 11.87
CA LYS A 79 9.05 -5.21 11.10
C LYS A 79 7.84 -6.02 10.65
N THR A 80 6.88 -6.27 11.53
CA THR A 80 5.66 -7.02 11.21
C THR A 80 4.79 -6.26 10.21
N ALA A 81 4.68 -4.94 10.33
CA ALA A 81 3.99 -4.11 9.33
C ALA A 81 4.66 -4.19 7.95
N LEU A 82 5.99 -4.18 7.89
CA LEU A 82 6.73 -4.34 6.63
C LEU A 82 6.52 -5.71 6.00
N VAL A 83 6.52 -6.79 6.78
CA VAL A 83 6.21 -8.15 6.27
C VAL A 83 4.82 -8.18 5.66
N ILE A 84 3.82 -7.59 6.32
CA ILE A 84 2.45 -7.53 5.79
C ILE A 84 2.38 -6.66 4.53
N ALA A 85 3.13 -5.57 4.46
CA ALA A 85 3.22 -4.74 3.25
C ALA A 85 3.75 -5.55 2.05
N GLU A 86 4.79 -6.38 2.25
CA GLU A 86 5.28 -7.30 1.22
C GLU A 86 4.22 -8.34 0.84
N LYS A 87 3.56 -8.98 1.83
CA LYS A 87 2.52 -9.97 1.58
C LYS A 87 1.33 -9.40 0.83
N ILE A 88 0.88 -8.18 1.13
CA ILE A 88 -0.21 -7.53 0.36
C ILE A 88 0.11 -7.46 -1.14
N THR A 89 1.39 -7.28 -1.50
CA THR A 89 1.80 -7.17 -2.91
C THR A 89 1.94 -8.52 -3.62
N PHE A 90 2.39 -9.58 -2.93
CA PHE A 90 2.73 -10.87 -3.55
C PHE A 90 1.84 -12.05 -3.14
N ASP A 91 1.32 -12.06 -1.91
CA ASP A 91 0.56 -13.16 -1.31
C ASP A 91 -0.39 -12.65 -0.21
N VAL A 92 -1.43 -11.89 -0.60
CA VAL A 92 -2.40 -11.33 0.35
C VAL A 92 -3.14 -12.41 1.15
N HIS A 93 -3.23 -13.63 0.61
CA HIS A 93 -3.83 -14.78 1.30
C HIS A 93 -2.88 -15.44 2.30
N GLY A 94 -1.59 -15.13 2.25
CA GLY A 94 -0.57 -15.60 3.19
C GLY A 94 -0.46 -14.75 4.46
N ILE A 95 -1.26 -13.69 4.62
CA ILE A 95 -1.35 -12.92 5.86
C ILE A 95 -2.15 -13.76 6.86
N ASP A 96 -1.52 -14.15 7.97
CA ASP A 96 -2.13 -15.03 8.96
C ASP A 96 -2.62 -14.30 10.22
N ASP A 97 -3.45 -14.99 11.00
CA ASP A 97 -4.02 -14.45 12.23
C ASP A 97 -2.94 -14.13 13.29
N GLY A 98 -1.81 -14.83 13.28
CA GLY A 98 -0.72 -14.62 14.23
C GLY A 98 0.01 -13.30 14.00
N GLU A 99 0.29 -12.95 12.75
CA GLU A 99 0.84 -11.65 12.36
C GLU A 99 -0.14 -10.52 12.71
N MET A 100 -1.43 -10.74 12.49
CA MET A 100 -2.48 -9.78 12.83
C MET A 100 -2.65 -9.60 14.33
N ASP A 101 -2.57 -10.67 15.11
CA ASP A 101 -2.61 -10.64 16.58
C ASP A 101 -1.38 -9.92 17.15
N GLU A 102 -0.22 -10.04 16.50
CA GLU A 102 0.96 -9.26 16.86
C GLU A 102 0.74 -7.77 16.64
N LEU A 103 0.33 -7.35 15.43
CA LEU A 103 0.01 -5.94 15.18
C LEU A 103 -1.07 -5.40 16.12
N LYS A 104 -2.10 -6.19 16.39
CA LYS A 104 -3.21 -5.78 17.26
C LYS A 104 -2.76 -5.48 18.68
N ARG A 105 -1.73 -6.16 19.19
CA ARG A 105 -1.13 -5.85 20.50
C ARG A 105 -0.48 -4.45 20.54
N PHE A 106 0.02 -3.97 19.40
CA PHE A 106 0.72 -2.68 19.31
C PHE A 106 -0.18 -1.53 18.86
N LEU A 107 -1.02 -1.76 17.85
CA LEU A 107 -1.82 -0.75 17.17
C LEU A 107 -3.29 -0.75 17.60
N GLY A 108 -3.73 -1.79 18.31
CA GLY A 108 -5.15 -2.07 18.54
C GLY A 108 -5.89 -2.43 17.25
N GLU A 109 -7.18 -2.75 17.38
CA GLU A 109 -8.04 -3.03 16.22
C GLU A 109 -8.13 -1.86 15.24
N PRO A 110 -8.34 -0.60 15.68
CA PRO A 110 -8.45 0.53 14.76
C PRO A 110 -7.17 0.73 13.94
N GLY A 111 -5.99 0.56 14.55
CA GLY A 111 -4.73 0.69 13.84
C GLY A 111 -4.45 -0.45 12.88
N CYS A 112 -4.89 -1.69 13.17
CA CYS A 112 -4.83 -2.79 12.21
C CYS A 112 -5.70 -2.51 10.97
N VAL A 113 -6.93 -2.00 11.19
CA VAL A 113 -7.84 -1.62 10.09
C VAL A 113 -7.22 -0.49 9.27
N GLN A 114 -6.69 0.55 9.92
CA GLN A 114 -6.00 1.64 9.24
C GLN A 114 -4.83 1.12 8.40
N LEU A 115 -3.96 0.30 8.98
CA LEU A 115 -2.77 -0.22 8.31
C LEU A 115 -3.14 -1.04 7.07
N ILE A 116 -3.94 -2.09 7.20
CA ILE A 116 -4.31 -2.96 6.06
C ILE A 116 -4.97 -2.14 4.94
N THR A 117 -5.86 -1.22 5.31
CA THR A 117 -6.54 -0.35 4.35
C THR A 117 -5.51 0.50 3.60
N ALA A 118 -4.64 1.21 4.32
CA ALA A 118 -3.61 2.05 3.72
C ALA A 118 -2.66 1.26 2.80
N LEU A 119 -2.21 0.07 3.23
CA LEU A 119 -1.32 -0.79 2.44
C LEU A 119 -1.96 -1.23 1.11
N ALA A 120 -3.23 -1.62 1.13
CA ALA A 120 -3.97 -1.96 -0.08
C ALA A 120 -4.06 -0.76 -1.04
N PHE A 121 -4.24 0.45 -0.51
CA PHE A 121 -4.21 1.67 -1.33
C PHE A 121 -2.83 1.95 -1.90
N PHE A 122 -1.75 1.85 -1.12
CA PHE A 122 -0.39 2.06 -1.64
C PHE A 122 -0.03 1.11 -2.79
N ASP A 123 -0.48 -0.15 -2.71
CA ASP A 123 -0.34 -1.13 -3.78
C ASP A 123 -1.14 -0.73 -5.04
N VAL A 124 -2.39 -0.27 -4.86
CA VAL A 124 -3.21 0.24 -5.97
C VAL A 124 -2.61 1.51 -6.58
N GLU A 125 -2.17 2.49 -5.78
CA GLU A 125 -1.50 3.71 -6.26
C GLU A 125 -0.30 3.35 -7.14
N SER A 126 0.53 2.43 -6.67
CA SER A 126 1.73 1.99 -7.39
C SER A 126 1.36 1.33 -8.73
N ARG A 127 0.33 0.48 -8.76
CA ARG A 127 -0.16 -0.13 -10.01
C ARG A 127 -0.75 0.91 -10.96
N LEU A 128 -1.48 1.91 -10.45
CA LEU A 128 -2.02 3.00 -11.25
C LEU A 128 -0.90 3.86 -11.84
N GLU A 129 0.10 4.23 -11.05
CA GLU A 129 1.28 4.95 -11.53
C GLU A 129 2.00 4.19 -12.65
N ARG A 130 2.13 2.86 -12.53
CA ARG A 130 2.72 2.04 -13.61
C ARG A 130 1.89 2.00 -14.89
N VAL A 131 0.56 2.11 -14.78
CA VAL A 131 -0.33 2.15 -15.96
C VAL A 131 -0.34 3.54 -16.60
N LEU A 132 -0.24 4.60 -15.79
CA LEU A 132 -0.44 5.99 -16.21
C LEU A 132 0.86 6.77 -16.47
N GLY A 133 1.98 6.29 -15.94
CA GLY A 133 3.28 6.97 -15.94
C GLY A 133 3.42 8.05 -14.87
N ALA A 134 2.33 8.40 -14.17
CA ALA A 134 2.30 9.28 -13.01
C ALA A 134 1.00 9.06 -12.23
N PHE A 135 1.04 9.18 -10.90
CA PHE A 135 -0.15 9.15 -10.05
C PHE A 135 0.02 10.06 -8.83
#